data_AF-A0A6V8PHF2-F1
#
_entry.id   AF-A0A6V8PHF2-F1
#
_cell.length_a   1.000
_cell.length_b   1.000
_cell.length_c   1.000
_cell.angle_alpha   90.00
_cell.angle_beta   90.00
_cell.angle_gamma   90.00
#
_symmetry.space_group_name_H-M   'P 1'
#
loop_
_entity.id
_entity.type
_entity.pdbx_description
1 polymer ?
#
loop_
_entity_poly.entity_id
_entity_poly.type
_entity_poly.pdbx_seq_one_letter_code
_entity_poly.pdbx_strand_id
1 'polypeptide(L)'
;IGLFSRERKDLAKVEKLVCVICGREYQQEDTEYTCLSCGREGILDIRYDYEAVKKTVTRDRLRSKSDYSIWRYGELLPLSRFDLRSYLQVGWTPIYQVERLAHYYGLESILIKDDGRNPTASFKDRASAVGVVRALEKGSWTIACASTGNAASSLAGLSASVGLESFIFVPQRAPQAKIAQLLLFGATVIVVNGTYDQAYDLSMDVCEEWGWYSGNAATNPYLIEGKKDSRSGDM
;
A
#
# COMPACT_ATOMS: atom_id res chain seq x y z
N ILE A 1 -16.79 -26.85 11.95
CA ILE A 1 -17.98 -26.00 12.24
C ILE A 1 -17.79 -25.49 13.67
N GLY A 2 -17.43 -24.22 13.84
CA GLY A 2 -17.14 -23.67 15.17
C GLY A 2 -16.47 -22.30 15.14
N LEU A 3 -17.31 -21.26 15.13
CA LEU A 3 -17.08 -19.96 15.76
C LEU A 3 -16.03 -19.01 15.14
N PHE A 4 -16.28 -18.56 13.90
CA PHE A 4 -15.90 -17.21 13.51
C PHE A 4 -16.88 -16.22 14.17
N SER A 5 -16.58 -15.83 15.40
CA SER A 5 -17.20 -14.66 16.03
C SER A 5 -16.89 -13.43 15.15
N ARG A 6 -17.92 -12.92 14.45
CA ARG A 6 -17.90 -11.65 13.72
C ARG A 6 -17.94 -10.49 14.73
N GLU A 7 -16.89 -10.32 15.52
CA GLU A 7 -16.61 -9.00 16.10
C GLU A 7 -15.77 -8.22 15.10
N ARG A 8 -16.48 -7.59 14.16
CA ARG A 8 -15.92 -6.63 13.21
C ARG A 8 -15.47 -5.41 14.01
N LYS A 9 -14.17 -5.32 14.27
CA LYS A 9 -13.54 -4.06 14.66
C LYS A 9 -13.40 -3.25 13.38
N ASP A 10 -14.24 -2.24 13.24
CA ASP A 10 -14.03 -1.13 12.30
C ASP A 10 -12.56 -0.74 12.35
N LEU A 11 -11.96 -0.44 11.19
CA LEU A 11 -10.63 0.16 11.12
C LEU A 11 -10.63 1.36 12.06
N ALA A 12 -10.04 1.25 13.24
CA ALA A 12 -10.58 1.84 14.47
C ALA A 12 -10.67 3.39 14.52
N LYS A 13 -10.27 4.08 13.44
CA LYS A 13 -10.27 5.54 13.30
C LYS A 13 -10.59 6.03 11.89
N VAL A 14 -10.99 5.16 10.95
CA VAL A 14 -11.43 5.59 9.62
C VAL A 14 -12.92 5.95 9.72
N GLU A 15 -13.25 7.22 9.51
CA GLU A 15 -14.62 7.74 9.57
C GLU A 15 -15.41 7.48 8.29
N LYS A 16 -14.77 7.70 7.13
CA LYS A 16 -15.42 7.63 5.82
C LYS A 16 -14.40 7.62 4.68
N LEU A 17 -14.87 7.23 3.51
CA LEU A 17 -14.19 7.39 2.23
C LEU A 17 -14.83 8.56 1.47
N VAL A 18 -14.04 9.46 0.91
CA VAL A 18 -14.55 10.64 0.18
C VAL A 18 -13.99 10.66 -1.23
N CYS A 19 -14.87 10.75 -2.23
CA CYS A 19 -14.43 10.87 -3.61
C CYS A 19 -13.72 12.20 -3.86
N VAL A 20 -12.51 12.16 -4.43
CA VAL A 20 -11.70 13.36 -4.71
C VAL A 20 -12.25 14.24 -5.84
N ILE A 21 -13.19 13.71 -6.64
CA ILE A 21 -13.81 14.42 -7.77
C ILE A 21 -15.13 15.06 -7.36
N CYS A 22 -16.10 14.25 -6.89
CA CYS A 22 -17.46 14.73 -6.60
C CYS A 22 -17.74 15.02 -5.13
N GLY A 23 -16.81 14.72 -4.21
CA GLY A 23 -16.97 14.94 -2.77
C GLY A 23 -17.97 14.01 -2.08
N ARG A 24 -18.54 13.04 -2.78
CA ARG A 24 -19.47 12.07 -2.18
C ARG A 24 -18.78 11.21 -1.14
N GLU A 25 -19.48 10.99 -0.04
CA GLU A 25 -19.01 10.23 1.11
C GLU A 25 -19.57 8.80 1.09
N TYR A 26 -18.75 7.86 1.52
CA TYR A 26 -19.05 6.43 1.59
C TYR A 26 -18.57 5.86 2.92
N GLN A 27 -19.31 4.90 3.44
CA GLN A 27 -18.82 3.99 4.47
C GLN A 27 -17.90 2.94 3.85
N GLN A 28 -17.11 2.26 4.67
CA GLN A 28 -16.13 1.27 4.19
C GLN A 28 -16.81 0.04 3.57
N GLU A 29 -18.08 -0.19 3.88
CA GLU A 29 -18.90 -1.28 3.37
C GLU A 29 -19.50 -0.96 2.01
N ASP A 30 -19.62 0.33 1.65
CA ASP A 30 -20.31 0.76 0.43
C ASP A 30 -19.46 0.51 -0.82
N THR A 31 -18.15 0.73 -0.72
CA THR A 31 -17.20 0.55 -1.83
C THR A 31 -15.77 0.44 -1.28
N GLU A 32 -14.92 -0.34 -1.95
CA GLU A 32 -13.53 -0.55 -1.52
C GLU A 32 -12.55 0.35 -2.29
N TYR A 33 -12.79 0.61 -3.57
CA TYR A 33 -11.77 1.22 -4.46
C TYR A 33 -12.20 2.58 -4.99
N THR A 34 -13.37 2.64 -5.64
CA THR A 34 -13.77 3.79 -6.44
C THR A 34 -15.18 4.26 -6.13
N CYS A 35 -15.45 5.52 -6.42
CA CYS A 35 -16.75 6.15 -6.25
C CYS A 35 -17.80 5.49 -7.15
N LEU A 36 -18.91 5.05 -6.55
CA LEU A 36 -20.05 4.48 -7.26
C LEU A 36 -20.70 5.45 -8.27
N SER A 37 -20.50 6.76 -8.11
CA SER A 37 -21.07 7.78 -9.00
C SER A 37 -20.13 8.21 -10.12
N CYS A 38 -18.81 8.21 -9.89
CA CYS A 38 -17.80 8.66 -10.85
C CYS A 38 -17.10 7.49 -11.56
N GLY A 39 -17.42 6.24 -11.20
CA GLY A 39 -16.79 5.05 -11.78
C GLY A 39 -15.30 4.97 -11.45
N ARG A 40 -14.52 4.39 -12.38
CA ARG A 40 -13.09 4.08 -12.18
C ARG A 40 -12.21 5.31 -11.93
N GLU A 41 -12.59 6.48 -12.44
CA GLU A 41 -11.84 7.73 -12.25
C GLU A 41 -12.06 8.34 -10.86
N GLY A 42 -13.15 7.98 -10.19
CA GLY A 42 -13.51 8.52 -8.88
C GLY A 42 -12.72 7.93 -7.73
N ILE A 43 -11.44 8.23 -7.64
CA ILE A 43 -10.57 7.77 -6.54
C ILE A 43 -11.13 8.24 -5.19
N LEU A 44 -11.06 7.36 -4.20
CA LEU A 44 -11.49 7.65 -2.83
C LEU A 44 -10.30 8.09 -1.96
N ASP A 45 -10.57 8.98 -1.03
CA ASP A 45 -9.63 9.44 0.00
C ASP A 45 -10.11 8.96 1.37
N ILE A 46 -9.20 8.41 2.18
CA ILE A 46 -9.53 7.82 3.48
C ILE A 46 -9.52 8.92 4.53
N ARG A 47 -10.67 9.19 5.15
CA ARG A 47 -10.81 10.19 6.22
C ARG A 47 -10.78 9.55 7.58
N TYR A 48 -10.01 10.15 8.48
CA TYR A 48 -9.79 9.68 9.83
C TYR A 48 -10.43 10.61 10.85
N ASP A 49 -10.85 10.04 12.00
CA ASP A 49 -11.16 10.81 13.20
C ASP A 49 -9.84 11.33 13.80
N TYR A 50 -9.42 12.49 13.31
CA TYR A 50 -8.16 13.10 13.76
C TYR A 50 -8.19 13.51 15.23
N GLU A 51 -9.36 13.76 15.81
CA GLU A 51 -9.48 14.08 17.23
C GLU A 51 -9.26 12.84 18.11
N ALA A 52 -9.73 11.66 17.68
CA ALA A 52 -9.37 10.39 18.31
C ALA A 52 -7.90 10.00 18.06
N VAL A 53 -7.38 10.25 16.86
CA VAL A 53 -5.97 10.00 16.53
C VAL A 53 -5.03 10.81 17.42
N LYS A 54 -5.26 12.13 17.58
CA LYS A 54 -4.41 13.02 18.40
C LYS A 54 -4.27 12.55 19.85
N LYS A 55 -5.31 11.94 20.42
CA LYS A 55 -5.30 11.39 21.79
C LYS A 55 -4.37 10.18 21.95
N THR A 56 -4.01 9.54 20.85
CA THR A 56 -3.30 8.25 20.86
C THR A 56 -1.93 8.30 20.18
N VAL A 57 -1.78 9.14 19.15
CA VAL A 57 -0.55 9.34 18.39
C VAL A 57 0.11 10.63 18.86
N THR A 58 0.93 10.52 19.91
CA THR A 58 1.75 11.63 20.43
C THR A 58 3.22 11.38 20.17
N ARG A 59 4.04 12.45 20.13
CA ARG A 59 5.50 12.33 19.95
C ARG A 59 6.12 11.39 20.99
N ASP A 60 5.71 11.50 22.25
CA ASP A 60 6.24 10.66 23.34
C ASP A 60 5.88 9.19 23.16
N ARG A 61 4.63 8.90 22.78
CA ARG A 61 4.20 7.52 22.48
C ARG A 61 4.93 6.94 21.29
N LEU A 62 5.14 7.72 20.23
CA LEU A 62 5.92 7.26 19.08
C LEU A 62 7.37 7.00 19.46
N ARG A 63 7.99 7.86 20.29
CA ARG A 63 9.35 7.68 20.80
C ARG A 63 9.50 6.45 21.70
N SER A 64 8.46 6.09 22.46
CA SER A 64 8.50 4.91 23.33
C SER A 64 8.27 3.58 22.61
N LYS A 65 7.85 3.59 21.34
CA LYS A 65 7.65 2.35 20.56
C LYS A 65 8.99 1.75 20.15
N SER A 66 9.13 0.44 20.39
CA SER A 66 10.28 -0.37 19.95
C SER A 66 10.12 -0.94 18.53
N ASP A 67 8.96 -0.75 17.91
CA ASP A 67 8.70 -1.15 16.52
C ASP A 67 9.31 -0.11 15.56
N TYR A 68 10.33 -0.54 14.81
CA TYR A 68 11.06 0.25 13.84
C TYR A 68 10.63 -0.09 12.40
N SER A 69 9.33 -0.03 12.17
CA SER A 69 8.72 -0.26 10.86
C SER A 69 7.55 0.71 10.64
N ILE A 70 6.88 0.64 9.49
CA ILE A 70 5.65 1.39 9.24
C ILE A 70 4.55 1.07 10.27
N TRP A 71 4.60 -0.12 10.88
CA TRP A 71 3.57 -0.60 11.81
C TRP A 71 3.55 0.19 13.12
N ARG A 72 4.63 0.91 13.44
CA ARG A 72 4.64 1.88 14.55
C ARG A 72 3.58 2.97 14.40
N TYR A 73 3.11 3.22 13.18
CA TYR A 73 2.05 4.16 12.84
C TYR A 73 0.70 3.48 12.62
N GLY A 74 0.48 2.26 13.14
CA GLY A 74 -0.76 1.50 12.90
C GLY A 74 -2.06 2.27 13.23
N GLU A 75 -2.01 3.18 14.20
CA GLU A 75 -3.12 4.06 14.55
C GLU A 75 -3.49 5.09 13.47
N LEU A 76 -2.61 5.29 12.50
CA LEU A 76 -2.78 6.10 11.30
C LEU A 76 -2.93 5.23 10.06
N LEU A 77 -2.97 3.90 10.16
CA LEU A 77 -3.18 3.03 9.02
C LEU A 77 -4.63 2.54 8.99
N PRO A 78 -5.21 2.36 7.80
CA PRO A 78 -6.57 1.86 7.65
C PRO A 78 -6.59 0.32 7.79
N LEU A 79 -6.10 -0.20 8.92
CA LEU A 79 -5.99 -1.64 9.20
C LEU A 79 -6.44 -1.96 10.65
N SER A 80 -7.00 -3.14 10.86
CA SER A 80 -7.45 -3.65 12.17
C SER A 80 -6.74 -4.94 12.61
N ARG A 81 -6.10 -5.68 11.70
CA ARG A 81 -5.44 -6.98 11.93
C ARG A 81 -3.93 -6.90 11.72
N PHE A 82 -3.24 -6.20 12.61
CA PHE A 82 -1.77 -6.12 12.59
C PHE A 82 -1.06 -7.45 12.90
N ASP A 83 -1.78 -8.48 13.35
CA ASP A 83 -1.26 -9.84 13.45
C ASP A 83 -0.95 -10.49 12.09
N LEU A 84 -1.55 -9.99 11.01
CA LEU A 84 -1.37 -10.46 9.63
C LEU A 84 -0.21 -9.77 8.89
N ARG A 85 0.51 -8.88 9.57
CA ARG A 85 1.59 -8.11 8.97
C ARG A 85 2.78 -8.99 8.57
N SER A 86 3.41 -8.63 7.46
CA SER A 86 4.69 -9.21 7.06
C SER A 86 5.73 -9.06 8.18
N TYR A 87 6.56 -10.09 8.36
CA TYR A 87 7.72 -10.05 9.25
C TYR A 87 8.87 -9.18 8.68
N LEU A 88 8.78 -8.76 7.41
CA LEU A 88 9.76 -7.89 6.79
C LEU A 88 9.71 -6.49 7.41
N GLN A 89 10.88 -5.93 7.70
CA GLN A 89 10.99 -4.57 8.21
C GLN A 89 10.83 -3.55 7.09
N VAL A 90 9.58 -3.19 6.82
CA VAL A 90 9.24 -2.10 5.90
C VAL A 90 9.26 -0.77 6.65
N GLY A 91 9.84 0.26 6.06
CA GLY A 91 9.95 1.57 6.66
C GLY A 91 11.17 1.73 7.57
N TRP A 92 11.15 2.76 8.41
CA TRP A 92 12.28 3.16 9.27
C TRP A 92 13.63 3.26 8.54
N THR A 93 13.58 3.66 7.27
CA THR A 93 14.75 3.80 6.43
C THR A 93 15.61 4.99 6.85
N PRO A 94 16.93 4.98 6.55
CA PRO A 94 17.84 6.05 6.92
C PRO A 94 17.45 7.42 6.36
N ILE A 95 17.82 8.46 7.09
CA ILE A 95 17.85 9.84 6.61
C ILE A 95 19.31 10.29 6.67
N TYR A 96 19.87 10.69 5.53
CA TYR A 96 21.25 11.15 5.44
C TYR A 96 21.27 12.67 5.32
N GLN A 97 22.06 13.34 6.17
CA GLN A 97 22.38 14.75 6.00
C GLN A 97 23.56 14.90 5.04
N VAL A 98 23.40 15.72 3.99
CA VAL A 98 24.37 15.81 2.89
C VAL A 98 24.95 17.22 2.81
N GLU A 99 25.80 17.56 3.78
CA GLU A 99 26.38 18.90 3.95
C GLU A 99 27.11 19.40 2.71
N ARG A 100 27.89 18.54 2.04
CA ARG A 100 28.62 18.90 0.82
C ARG A 100 27.70 19.36 -0.30
N LEU A 101 26.52 18.74 -0.42
CA LEU A 101 25.54 19.09 -1.44
C LEU A 101 24.78 20.37 -1.04
N ALA A 102 24.46 20.53 0.25
CA ALA A 102 23.86 21.74 0.79
C ALA A 102 24.74 22.97 0.50
N HIS A 103 26.04 22.88 0.81
CA HIS A 103 27.01 23.94 0.52
C HIS A 103 27.13 24.24 -0.98
N TYR A 104 27.18 23.20 -1.83
CA TYR A 104 27.27 23.38 -3.29
C TYR A 104 26.09 24.19 -3.86
N TYR A 105 24.88 23.98 -3.33
CA TYR A 105 23.68 24.71 -3.77
C TYR A 105 23.36 25.96 -2.95
N GLY A 106 24.18 26.32 -1.95
CA GLY A 106 23.91 27.46 -1.06
C GLY A 106 22.67 27.28 -0.18
N LEU A 107 22.31 26.03 0.16
CA LEU A 107 21.18 25.69 1.03
C LEU A 107 21.64 25.44 2.46
N GLU A 108 20.76 25.71 3.44
CA GLU A 108 21.04 25.46 4.87
C GLU A 108 21.21 23.97 5.16
N SER A 109 20.32 23.13 4.62
CA SER A 109 20.39 21.69 4.80
C SER A 109 19.79 20.94 3.61
N ILE A 110 20.34 19.76 3.33
CA ILE A 110 19.76 18.76 2.42
C ILE A 110 19.74 17.44 3.16
N LEU A 111 18.54 16.84 3.22
CA LEU A 111 18.32 15.52 3.78
C LEU A 111 17.90 14.56 2.66
N ILE A 112 18.43 13.34 2.66
CA ILE A 112 18.04 12.27 1.74
C ILE A 112 17.36 11.17 2.53
N LYS A 113 16.08 10.90 2.24
CA LYS A 113 15.34 9.75 2.75
C LYS A 113 15.56 8.54 1.83
N ASP A 114 16.34 7.56 2.28
CA ASP A 114 16.74 6.42 1.45
C ASP A 114 15.76 5.24 1.57
N ASP A 115 14.61 5.37 0.94
CA ASP A 115 13.64 4.27 0.82
C ASP A 115 14.08 3.15 -0.13
N GLY A 116 15.27 3.25 -0.74
CA GLY A 116 15.93 2.13 -1.43
C GLY A 116 16.46 1.05 -0.47
N ARG A 117 16.37 1.27 0.84
CA ARG A 117 16.69 0.28 1.88
C ARG A 117 15.51 -0.58 2.34
N ASN A 118 14.31 -0.36 1.78
CA ASN A 118 13.18 -1.26 2.02
C ASN A 118 13.45 -2.66 1.41
N PRO A 119 12.74 -3.72 1.83
CA PRO A 119 13.03 -5.11 1.46
C PRO A 119 13.17 -5.40 -0.04
N THR A 120 12.35 -4.77 -0.89
CA THR A 120 12.42 -4.91 -2.36
C THR A 120 13.19 -3.76 -3.04
N ALA A 121 13.96 -3.01 -2.24
CA ALA A 121 14.72 -1.82 -2.62
C ALA A 121 13.85 -0.69 -3.17
N SER A 122 12.63 -0.53 -2.63
CA SER A 122 11.68 0.45 -3.14
C SER A 122 10.77 1.03 -2.07
N PHE A 123 10.50 2.33 -2.17
CA PHE A 123 9.43 3.02 -1.45
C PHE A 123 8.05 2.34 -1.58
N LYS A 124 7.81 1.62 -2.67
CA LYS A 124 6.52 0.93 -2.91
C LYS A 124 6.21 -0.12 -1.84
N ASP A 125 7.22 -0.61 -1.10
CA ASP A 125 7.03 -1.58 -0.01
C ASP A 125 6.07 -1.09 1.06
N ARG A 126 6.09 0.21 1.36
CA ARG A 126 5.18 0.77 2.36
C ARG A 126 3.70 0.65 1.94
N ALA A 127 3.43 0.84 0.64
CA ALA A 127 2.10 0.67 0.08
C ALA A 127 1.70 -0.81 0.04
N SER A 128 2.56 -1.67 -0.49
CA SER A 128 2.29 -3.10 -0.61
C SER A 128 2.10 -3.78 0.75
N ALA A 129 2.84 -3.35 1.78
CA ALA A 129 2.66 -3.84 3.13
C ALA A 129 1.23 -3.59 3.65
N VAL A 130 0.68 -2.38 3.45
CA VAL A 130 -0.71 -2.08 3.81
C VAL A 130 -1.69 -2.87 2.94
N GLY A 131 -1.47 -2.92 1.63
CA GLY A 131 -2.35 -3.64 0.70
C GLY A 131 -2.46 -5.13 0.96
N VAL A 132 -1.34 -5.78 1.28
CA VAL A 132 -1.29 -7.23 1.59
C VAL A 132 -2.06 -7.54 2.87
N VAL A 133 -1.89 -6.75 3.94
CA VAL A 133 -2.66 -6.93 5.17
C VAL A 133 -4.14 -6.68 4.91
N ARG A 134 -4.49 -5.65 4.13
CA ARG A 134 -5.88 -5.35 3.78
C ARG A 134 -6.52 -6.48 2.97
N ALA A 135 -5.80 -7.08 2.02
CA ALA A 135 -6.28 -8.24 1.27
C ALA A 135 -6.63 -9.40 2.21
N LEU A 136 -5.74 -9.71 3.16
CA LEU A 136 -5.94 -10.77 4.15
C LEU A 136 -7.11 -10.45 5.11
N GLU A 137 -7.28 -9.19 5.54
CA GLU A 137 -8.43 -8.76 6.34
C GLU A 137 -9.78 -9.00 5.65
N LYS A 138 -9.80 -8.82 4.33
CA LYS A 138 -10.99 -9.08 3.49
C LYS A 138 -11.17 -10.57 3.20
N GLY A 139 -10.27 -11.44 3.66
CA GLY A 139 -10.30 -12.87 3.40
C GLY A 139 -9.90 -13.26 1.98
N SER A 140 -9.24 -12.36 1.25
CA SER A 140 -8.72 -12.64 -0.09
C SER A 140 -7.35 -13.29 0.03
N TRP A 141 -7.19 -14.43 -0.65
CA TRP A 141 -5.91 -15.17 -0.70
C TRP A 141 -5.11 -14.89 -1.98
N THR A 142 -5.62 -13.99 -2.83
CA THR A 142 -5.03 -13.61 -4.10
C THR A 142 -5.06 -12.09 -4.27
N ILE A 143 -3.92 -11.51 -4.61
CA ILE A 143 -3.77 -10.09 -4.93
C ILE A 143 -3.23 -9.92 -6.34
N ALA A 144 -3.74 -8.93 -7.08
CA ALA A 144 -3.28 -8.68 -8.43
C ALA A 144 -2.98 -7.21 -8.70
N CYS A 145 -2.02 -6.93 -9.57
CA CYS A 145 -1.82 -5.59 -10.11
C CYS A 145 -1.28 -5.62 -11.53
N ALA A 146 -1.47 -4.53 -12.26
CA ALA A 146 -0.78 -4.29 -13.52
C ALA A 146 0.42 -3.38 -13.27
N SER A 147 1.64 -3.92 -13.45
CA SER A 147 2.86 -3.11 -13.38
C SER A 147 4.08 -3.88 -13.90
N THR A 148 4.99 -3.18 -14.56
CA THR A 148 6.30 -3.72 -14.95
C THR A 148 7.42 -3.12 -14.11
N GLY A 149 7.14 -2.59 -12.93
CA GLY A 149 8.10 -1.80 -12.15
C GLY A 149 8.08 -2.14 -10.67
N ASN A 150 8.60 -1.23 -9.86
CA ASN A 150 8.77 -1.47 -8.43
C ASN A 150 7.47 -1.76 -7.68
N ALA A 151 6.31 -1.36 -8.21
CA ALA A 151 5.02 -1.72 -7.62
C ALA A 151 4.75 -3.22 -7.73
N ALA A 152 5.03 -3.83 -8.88
CA ALA A 152 4.92 -5.28 -9.05
C ALA A 152 5.93 -6.03 -8.18
N SER A 153 7.21 -5.64 -8.20
CA SER A 153 8.25 -6.31 -7.40
C SER A 153 7.96 -6.22 -5.91
N SER A 154 7.49 -5.06 -5.46
CA SER A 154 7.08 -4.83 -4.09
C SER A 154 5.88 -5.69 -3.70
N LEU A 155 4.81 -5.68 -4.52
CA LEU A 155 3.61 -6.47 -4.26
C LEU A 155 3.93 -7.96 -4.21
N ALA A 156 4.70 -8.47 -5.17
CA ALA A 156 5.14 -9.85 -5.23
C ALA A 156 5.96 -10.25 -3.99
N GLY A 157 6.99 -9.47 -3.64
CA GLY A 157 7.86 -9.78 -2.50
C GLY A 157 7.12 -9.74 -1.16
N LEU A 158 6.25 -8.75 -0.96
CA LEU A 158 5.46 -8.64 0.27
C LEU A 158 4.38 -9.72 0.35
N SER A 159 3.74 -10.09 -0.76
CA SER A 159 2.75 -11.18 -0.81
C SER A 159 3.41 -12.52 -0.48
N ALA A 160 4.56 -12.80 -1.07
CA ALA A 160 5.35 -14.00 -0.80
C ALA A 160 5.73 -14.12 0.68
N SER A 161 6.04 -13.00 1.34
CA SER A 161 6.42 -12.99 2.76
C SER A 161 5.29 -13.41 3.72
N VAL A 162 4.04 -13.43 3.27
CA VAL A 162 2.87 -13.85 4.06
C VAL A 162 2.10 -15.02 3.44
N GLY A 163 2.62 -15.61 2.36
CA GLY A 163 1.97 -16.72 1.65
C GLY A 163 0.73 -16.31 0.85
N LEU A 164 0.60 -15.04 0.46
CA LEU A 164 -0.48 -14.55 -0.39
C LEU A 164 -0.12 -14.76 -1.87
N GLU A 165 -1.03 -15.31 -2.67
CA GLU A 165 -0.80 -15.47 -4.10
C GLU A 165 -0.79 -14.12 -4.80
N SER A 166 0.20 -13.87 -5.66
CA SER A 166 0.28 -12.62 -6.42
C SER A 166 0.25 -12.85 -7.92
N PHE A 167 -0.63 -12.12 -8.61
CA PHE A 167 -0.77 -12.13 -10.06
C PHE A 167 -0.38 -10.77 -10.64
N ILE A 168 0.62 -10.74 -11.51
CA ILE A 168 1.14 -9.50 -12.07
C ILE A 168 0.86 -9.47 -13.57
N PHE A 169 0.04 -8.50 -13.99
CA PHE A 169 -0.25 -8.26 -15.39
C PHE A 169 0.80 -7.32 -15.98
N VAL A 170 1.46 -7.76 -17.05
CA VAL A 170 2.51 -7.00 -17.73
C VAL A 170 2.23 -6.92 -19.23
N PRO A 171 2.44 -5.77 -19.90
CA PRO A 171 2.42 -5.73 -21.36
C PRO A 171 3.56 -6.57 -21.94
N GLN A 172 3.37 -7.08 -23.17
CA GLN A 172 4.32 -7.93 -23.88
C GLN A 172 5.76 -7.37 -23.96
N ARG A 173 5.91 -6.04 -23.95
CA ARG A 173 7.21 -5.35 -24.04
C ARG A 173 7.92 -5.17 -22.70
N ALA A 174 7.45 -5.81 -21.63
CA ALA A 174 8.05 -5.70 -20.31
C ALA A 174 9.51 -6.23 -20.29
N PRO A 175 10.47 -5.51 -19.69
CA PRO A 175 11.86 -5.96 -19.64
C PRO A 175 12.03 -7.28 -18.88
N GLN A 176 12.74 -8.24 -19.48
CA GLN A 176 12.95 -9.58 -18.89
C GLN A 176 13.56 -9.54 -17.49
N ALA A 177 14.52 -8.64 -17.24
CA ALA A 177 15.14 -8.49 -15.92
C ALA A 177 14.11 -8.15 -14.83
N LYS A 178 13.08 -7.39 -15.16
CA LYS A 178 12.00 -7.05 -14.22
C LYS A 178 11.05 -8.22 -14.01
N ILE A 179 10.71 -8.95 -15.08
CA ILE A 179 9.91 -10.19 -14.99
C ILE A 179 10.63 -11.23 -14.11
N ALA A 180 11.93 -11.39 -14.27
CA ALA A 180 12.73 -12.35 -13.50
C ALA A 180 12.61 -12.12 -11.99
N GLN A 181 12.61 -10.86 -11.54
CA GLN A 181 12.41 -10.53 -10.12
C GLN A 181 11.02 -10.95 -9.61
N LEU A 182 9.97 -10.77 -10.42
CA LEU A 182 8.61 -11.18 -10.06
C LEU A 182 8.51 -12.70 -9.90
N LEU A 183 9.07 -13.43 -10.86
CA LEU A 183 9.12 -14.89 -10.83
C LEU A 183 9.93 -15.41 -9.65
N LEU A 184 11.05 -14.75 -9.30
CA LEU A 184 11.86 -15.09 -8.13
C LEU A 184 11.06 -14.97 -6.82
N PHE A 185 10.19 -13.97 -6.72
CA PHE A 185 9.27 -13.81 -5.59
C PHE A 185 8.06 -14.74 -5.66
N GLY A 186 7.95 -15.61 -6.67
CA GLY A 186 6.86 -16.57 -6.80
C GLY A 186 5.55 -15.97 -7.35
N ALA A 187 5.60 -14.79 -7.96
CA ALA A 187 4.43 -14.22 -8.60
C ALA A 187 4.08 -14.95 -9.90
N THR A 188 2.78 -15.11 -10.16
CA THR A 188 2.30 -15.54 -11.47
C THR A 188 2.25 -14.32 -12.40
N VAL A 189 3.08 -14.32 -13.44
CA VAL A 189 3.16 -13.22 -14.40
C VAL A 189 2.27 -13.50 -15.61
N ILE A 190 1.27 -12.64 -15.83
CA ILE A 190 0.38 -12.70 -16.97
C ILE A 190 0.84 -11.67 -18.01
N VAL A 191 1.34 -12.17 -19.14
CA VAL A 191 1.76 -11.31 -20.25
C VAL A 191 0.55 -10.98 -21.13
N VAL A 192 0.20 -9.70 -21.17
CA VAL A 192 -0.91 -9.16 -21.95
C VAL A 192 -0.38 -8.69 -23.30
N ASN A 193 -0.95 -9.21 -24.38
CA ASN A 193 -0.66 -8.75 -25.73
C ASN A 193 -1.36 -7.41 -26.00
N GLY A 194 -0.80 -6.33 -25.45
CA GLY A 194 -1.41 -5.01 -25.48
C GLY A 194 -0.57 -3.92 -24.82
N THR A 195 -1.20 -2.76 -24.63
CA THR A 195 -0.65 -1.61 -23.92
C THR A 195 -0.68 -1.83 -22.40
N TYR A 196 -0.05 -0.91 -21.67
CA TYR A 196 -0.15 -0.89 -20.20
C TYR A 196 -1.60 -0.71 -19.74
N ASP A 197 -2.36 0.18 -20.38
CA ASP A 197 -3.76 0.45 -20.01
C ASP A 197 -4.62 -0.81 -20.22
N GLN A 198 -4.40 -1.55 -21.31
CA GLN A 198 -5.08 -2.82 -21.54
C GLN A 198 -4.71 -3.89 -20.49
N ALA A 199 -3.46 -3.93 -20.04
CA ALA A 199 -3.05 -4.82 -18.95
C ALA A 199 -3.67 -4.41 -17.60
N TYR A 200 -3.81 -3.10 -17.38
CA TYR A 200 -4.47 -2.53 -16.22
C TYR A 200 -5.96 -2.87 -16.20
N ASP A 201 -6.69 -2.61 -17.29
CA ASP A 201 -8.11 -2.92 -17.40
C ASP A 201 -8.36 -4.41 -17.20
N LEU A 202 -7.58 -5.27 -17.86
CA LEU A 202 -7.69 -6.72 -17.68
C LEU A 202 -7.44 -7.13 -16.23
N SER A 203 -6.47 -6.53 -15.54
CA SER A 203 -6.21 -6.84 -14.12
C SER A 203 -7.39 -6.44 -13.23
N MET A 204 -8.07 -5.33 -13.55
CA MET A 204 -9.24 -4.87 -12.82
C MET A 204 -10.44 -5.77 -13.06
N ASP A 205 -10.69 -6.15 -14.33
CA ASP A 205 -11.80 -7.02 -14.72
C ASP A 205 -11.65 -8.41 -14.07
N VAL A 206 -10.44 -8.96 -14.02
CA VAL A 206 -10.18 -10.24 -13.33
C VAL A 206 -10.35 -10.12 -11.82
N CYS A 207 -9.92 -9.02 -11.21
CA CYS A 207 -10.15 -8.78 -9.79
C CYS A 207 -11.65 -8.74 -9.45
N GLU A 208 -12.45 -8.09 -10.30
CA GLU A 208 -13.90 -7.98 -10.12
C GLU A 208 -14.59 -9.33 -10.30
N GLU A 209 -14.30 -10.05 -11.38
CA GLU A 209 -14.92 -11.35 -11.68
C GLU A 209 -14.56 -12.43 -10.65
N TRP A 210 -13.29 -12.48 -10.19
CA TRP A 210 -12.79 -13.59 -9.35
C TRP A 210 -12.71 -13.23 -7.87
N GLY A 211 -13.10 -12.01 -7.49
CA GLY A 211 -13.03 -11.52 -6.11
C GLY A 211 -11.60 -11.39 -5.59
N TRP A 212 -10.61 -11.23 -6.46
CA TRP A 212 -9.22 -10.99 -6.05
C TRP A 212 -9.05 -9.57 -5.53
N TYR A 213 -8.14 -9.38 -4.58
CA TYR A 213 -7.83 -8.05 -4.10
C TYR A 213 -7.02 -7.26 -5.15
N SER A 214 -7.45 -6.03 -5.44
CA SER A 214 -6.76 -5.18 -6.42
C SER A 214 -5.64 -4.40 -5.75
N GLY A 215 -4.39 -4.75 -6.06
CA GLY A 215 -3.17 -4.05 -5.70
C GLY A 215 -2.84 -2.87 -6.61
N ASN A 216 -3.79 -2.38 -7.41
CA ASN A 216 -3.58 -1.29 -8.35
C ASN A 216 -3.62 0.08 -7.65
N ALA A 217 -2.45 0.70 -7.48
CA ALA A 217 -2.31 1.97 -6.74
C ALA A 217 -2.97 3.20 -7.40
N ALA A 218 -3.45 3.08 -8.65
CA ALA A 218 -4.21 4.14 -9.31
C ALA A 218 -5.64 4.25 -8.77
N THR A 219 -6.20 3.16 -8.26
CA THR A 219 -7.60 3.10 -7.80
C THR A 219 -7.74 2.64 -6.36
N ASN A 220 -6.79 1.90 -5.81
CA ASN A 220 -6.89 1.43 -4.43
C ASN A 220 -6.43 2.52 -3.43
N PRO A 221 -7.35 3.07 -2.61
CA PRO A 221 -7.04 4.16 -1.69
C PRO A 221 -6.16 3.73 -0.51
N TYR A 222 -6.26 2.47 -0.09
CA TYR A 222 -5.49 1.93 1.05
C TYR A 222 -3.98 1.90 0.76
N LEU A 223 -3.58 1.74 -0.49
CA LEU A 223 -2.17 1.77 -0.91
C LEU A 223 -1.55 3.16 -0.80
N ILE A 224 -2.35 4.22 -0.76
CA ILE A 224 -1.87 5.59 -0.55
C ILE A 224 -1.49 5.79 0.92
N GLU A 225 -2.24 5.21 1.85
CA GLU A 225 -2.00 5.38 3.28
C GLU A 225 -0.64 4.85 3.75
N GLY A 226 -0.17 3.75 3.16
CA GLY A 226 1.18 3.24 3.41
C GLY A 226 2.28 4.22 3.01
N LYS A 227 2.02 5.15 2.08
CA LYS A 227 3.02 6.09 1.57
C LYS A 227 3.21 7.32 2.47
N LYS A 228 2.24 7.64 3.34
CA LYS A 228 2.22 8.92 4.06
C LYS A 228 3.32 9.05 5.10
N ASP A 229 3.75 7.95 5.70
CA ASP A 229 4.72 7.93 6.80
C ASP A 229 6.14 8.31 6.36
N SER A 230 6.44 8.24 5.05
CA SER A 230 7.70 8.70 4.47
C SER A 230 7.89 10.22 4.52
N ARG A 231 6.80 10.99 4.71
CA ARG A 231 6.80 12.46 4.67
C ARG A 231 6.97 13.14 6.04
N SER A 232 7.11 12.38 7.13
CA SER A 232 7.22 12.96 8.47
C SER A 232 8.65 13.45 8.76
N GLY A 233 9.06 14.53 8.10
CA GLY A 233 10.18 15.38 8.51
C GLY A 233 9.78 16.40 9.58
N ASP A 234 8.51 16.79 9.61
CA ASP A 234 7.96 17.78 10.55
C ASP A 234 6.67 17.26 11.19
N MET A 235 6.79 16.44 12.24
CA MET A 235 5.71 16.21 13.21
C MET A 235 6.20 16.29 14.63
#